data_AF-A0A7U2NHL1-F1
#
_entry.id   AF-A0A7U2NHL1-F1
#
_cell.length_a   1.000
_cell.length_b   1.000
_cell.length_c   1.000
_cell.angle_alpha   90.00
_cell.angle_beta   90.00
_cell.angle_gamma   90.00
#
_symmetry.space_group_name_H-M   'P 1'
#
loop_
_entity.id
_entity.type
_entity.pdbx_description
1 polymer ?
#
loop_
_entity_poly.entity_id
_entity_poly.type
_entity_poly.pdbx_seq_one_letter_code
_entity_poly.pdbx_strand_id
1 'polypeptide(L)'
;MNVTEYTYLLNNPEAFNNRQIIALEKILDDFPYFQSARSLQLKNLYKQGSFKYNSELKKTATFTTDRSILFDLITSENFISINKEPLEEAKSLHTTLVENTTLIIENDVKPEINKLEKSIISSIKKANQDLQEKTTPEVAKNLTTEEKLEIGKPLIFNNSETHSFQEWLQLAKIKPIIREENQISENNLSSKLEIIDKFIETNPKISPAKKDTLTPVITIKTEDNSYLMTETLAKVYLEQKKYSKAIQAYEILILKYPEKITFFADRISDIKMLQQNNNS
;
A
#
# COMPACT_ATOMS: atom_id res chain seq x y z
N MET A 1 5.90 -1.82 32.36
CA MET A 1 4.57 -1.22 32.13
C MET A 1 3.55 -2.07 32.86
N ASN A 2 2.52 -1.49 33.47
CA ASN A 2 1.46 -2.29 34.10
C ASN A 2 0.34 -2.59 33.09
N VAL A 3 -0.56 -3.52 33.44
CA VAL A 3 -1.65 -3.95 32.54
C VAL A 3 -2.64 -2.81 32.27
N THR A 4 -2.97 -1.99 33.27
CA THR A 4 -3.94 -0.89 33.12
C THR A 4 -3.43 0.22 32.20
N GLU A 5 -2.15 0.58 32.31
CA GLU A 5 -1.45 1.54 31.46
C GLU A 5 -1.37 1.02 30.02
N TYR A 6 -1.04 -0.26 29.84
CA TYR A 6 -1.00 -0.88 28.51
C TYR A 6 -2.38 -0.88 27.84
N THR A 7 -3.42 -1.31 28.55
CA THR A 7 -4.80 -1.31 28.04
C THR A 7 -5.30 0.10 27.73
N TYR A 8 -4.92 1.09 28.54
CA TYR A 8 -5.23 2.49 28.26
C TYR A 8 -4.60 2.96 26.95
N LEU A 9 -3.32 2.65 26.72
CA LEU A 9 -2.60 3.00 25.49
C LEU A 9 -3.15 2.27 24.26
N LEU A 10 -3.64 1.05 24.42
CA LEU A 10 -4.27 0.31 23.32
C LEU A 10 -5.58 0.97 22.84
N ASN A 11 -6.30 1.64 23.74
CA ASN A 11 -7.50 2.40 23.41
C ASN A 11 -7.20 3.87 23.08
N ASN A 12 -6.02 4.37 23.44
CA ASN A 12 -5.57 5.74 23.18
C ASN A 12 -4.13 5.73 22.65
N PRO A 13 -3.90 5.26 21.40
CA PRO A 13 -2.57 5.08 20.84
C PRO A 13 -1.78 6.39 20.67
N GLU A 14 -2.43 7.54 20.84
CA GLU A 14 -1.88 8.89 20.73
C GLU A 14 -1.11 9.34 21.98
N ALA A 15 -1.38 8.73 23.14
CA ALA A 15 -1.06 9.25 24.48
C ALA A 15 0.27 8.74 25.07
N PHE A 16 1.32 8.61 24.25
CA PHE A 16 2.62 8.08 24.69
C PHE A 16 3.47 9.09 25.45
N ASN A 17 3.99 8.66 26.60
CA ASN A 17 5.06 9.32 27.34
C ASN A 17 6.40 8.60 27.13
N ASN A 18 7.53 9.32 27.24
CA ASN A 18 8.88 8.73 27.05
C ASN A 18 9.14 7.49 27.93
N ARG A 19 8.67 7.51 29.19
CA ARG A 19 8.75 6.35 30.10
C ARG A 19 8.00 5.13 29.56
N GLN A 20 6.82 5.36 28.97
CA GLN A 20 5.98 4.30 28.41
C GLN A 20 6.60 3.71 27.15
N ILE A 21 7.25 4.53 26.33
CA ILE A 21 7.99 4.09 25.14
C ILE A 21 9.11 3.13 25.54
N ILE A 22 9.97 3.52 26.49
CA ILE A 22 11.06 2.66 26.98
C ILE A 22 10.51 1.36 27.58
N ALA A 23 9.40 1.45 28.33
CA ALA A 23 8.77 0.28 28.90
C ALA A 23 8.15 -0.65 27.82
N LEU A 24 7.65 -0.10 26.72
CA LEU A 24 7.11 -0.84 25.58
C LEU A 24 8.23 -1.52 24.79
N GLU A 25 9.36 -0.83 24.57
CA GLU A 25 10.55 -1.41 23.95
C GLU A 25 11.05 -2.63 24.73
N LYS A 26 11.14 -2.51 26.06
CA LYS A 26 11.50 -3.66 26.91
C LYS A 26 10.53 -4.84 26.77
N ILE A 27 9.22 -4.57 26.69
CA ILE A 27 8.23 -5.63 26.46
C ILE A 27 8.44 -6.32 25.12
N LEU A 28 8.84 -5.59 24.08
CA LEU A 28 9.10 -6.17 22.77
C LEU A 28 10.41 -6.95 22.69
N ASP A 29 11.40 -6.59 23.50
CA ASP A 29 12.62 -7.37 23.68
C ASP A 29 12.31 -8.70 24.39
N ASP A 30 11.53 -8.64 25.47
CA ASP A 30 11.13 -9.83 26.24
C ASP A 30 10.12 -10.72 25.47
N PHE A 31 9.22 -10.11 24.69
CA PHE A 31 8.14 -10.77 23.95
C PHE A 31 8.08 -10.34 22.48
N PRO A 32 8.99 -10.84 21.63
CA PRO A 32 9.07 -10.43 20.22
C PRO A 32 7.83 -10.77 19.37
N TYR A 33 6.94 -11.65 19.80
CA TYR A 33 5.74 -12.01 19.03
C TYR A 33 4.48 -11.28 19.50
N PHE A 34 4.61 -10.30 20.41
CA PHE A 34 3.47 -9.61 20.97
C PHE A 34 2.88 -8.59 19.97
N GLN A 35 1.92 -9.04 19.16
CA GLN A 35 1.36 -8.29 18.04
C GLN A 35 0.85 -6.89 18.41
N SER A 36 0.02 -6.77 19.45
CA SER A 36 -0.55 -5.49 19.83
C SER A 36 0.51 -4.49 20.30
N ALA A 37 1.57 -4.96 20.98
CA ALA A 37 2.67 -4.10 21.40
C ALA A 37 3.48 -3.59 20.19
N ARG A 38 3.66 -4.43 19.16
CA ARG A 38 4.31 -4.03 17.91
C ARG A 38 3.49 -2.99 17.16
N SER A 39 2.19 -3.22 17.01
CA SER A 39 1.27 -2.28 16.36
C SER A 39 1.27 -0.92 17.07
N LEU A 40 1.33 -0.94 18.40
CA LEU A 40 1.36 0.24 19.24
C LEU A 40 2.70 1.01 19.13
N GLN A 41 3.83 0.30 19.14
CA GLN A 41 5.14 0.89 18.88
C GLN A 41 5.19 1.52 17.49
N LEU A 42 4.61 0.85 16.50
CA LEU A 42 4.58 1.31 15.12
C LEU A 42 3.75 2.60 14.97
N LYS A 43 2.59 2.71 15.63
CA LYS A 43 1.81 3.96 15.67
C LYS A 43 2.61 5.10 16.29
N ASN A 44 3.35 4.84 17.37
CA ASN A 44 4.24 5.84 17.97
C ASN A 44 5.35 6.27 17.00
N LEU A 45 6.02 5.33 16.32
CA LEU A 45 7.06 5.65 15.32
C LEU A 45 6.52 6.46 14.14
N TYR A 46 5.29 6.16 13.70
CA TYR A 46 4.58 6.90 12.66
C TYR A 46 4.38 8.36 13.08
N LYS A 47 3.82 8.58 14.28
CA LYS A 47 3.57 9.93 14.83
C LYS A 47 4.86 10.74 15.00
N GLN A 48 5.95 10.08 15.38
CA GLN A 48 7.25 10.73 15.53
C GLN A 48 7.93 11.06 14.19
N GLY A 49 7.40 10.60 13.05
CA GLY A 49 8.08 10.74 11.76
C GLY A 49 9.41 10.00 11.71
N SER A 50 9.56 8.93 12.50
CA SER A 50 10.85 8.26 12.71
C SER A 50 11.31 7.53 11.46
N PHE A 51 12.59 7.65 11.10
CA PHE A 51 13.18 6.89 10.00
C PHE A 51 13.14 5.36 10.20
N LYS A 52 12.98 4.91 11.45
CA LYS A 52 12.81 3.49 11.80
C LYS A 52 11.40 2.97 11.49
N TYR A 53 10.44 3.84 11.21
CA TYR A 53 9.06 3.44 10.94
C TYR A 53 8.96 2.42 9.82
N ASN A 54 9.60 2.66 8.67
CA ASN A 54 9.47 1.78 7.51
C ASN A 54 10.09 0.39 7.74
N SER A 55 11.16 0.29 8.54
CA SER A 55 11.76 -1.00 8.88
C SER A 55 10.90 -1.76 9.90
N GLU A 56 10.36 -1.08 10.91
CA GLU A 56 9.48 -1.69 11.91
C GLU A 56 8.08 -2.01 11.35
N LEU A 57 7.59 -1.26 10.36
CA LEU A 57 6.36 -1.57 9.63
C LEU A 57 6.46 -2.95 8.97
N LYS A 58 7.59 -3.21 8.29
CA LYS A 58 7.83 -4.51 7.63
C LYS A 58 7.82 -5.65 8.65
N LYS A 59 8.52 -5.49 9.77
CA LYS A 59 8.54 -6.49 10.84
C LYS A 59 7.15 -6.69 11.43
N THR A 60 6.47 -5.62 11.83
CA THR A 60 5.13 -5.68 12.42
C THR A 60 4.15 -6.36 11.47
N ALA A 61 4.15 -6.03 10.17
CA ALA A 61 3.30 -6.64 9.17
C ALA A 61 3.56 -8.15 8.92
N THR A 62 4.72 -8.67 9.31
CA THR A 62 4.98 -10.14 9.34
C THR A 62 4.41 -10.81 10.57
N PHE A 63 4.35 -10.10 11.69
CA PHE A 63 3.82 -10.64 12.94
C PHE A 63 2.32 -10.46 13.06
N THR A 64 1.70 -9.48 12.38
CA THR A 64 0.25 -9.23 12.45
C THR A 64 -0.57 -10.24 11.66
N THR A 65 -1.69 -10.68 12.24
CA THR A 65 -2.68 -11.59 11.62
C THR A 65 -3.50 -10.90 10.52
N ASP A 66 -4.06 -9.72 10.80
CA ASP A 66 -4.81 -8.91 9.84
C ASP A 66 -4.12 -7.57 9.57
N ARG A 67 -3.61 -7.41 8.35
CA ARG A 67 -2.93 -6.18 7.92
C ARG A 67 -3.89 -5.01 7.70
N SER A 68 -5.18 -5.29 7.51
CA SER A 68 -6.22 -4.27 7.37
C SER A 68 -6.41 -3.55 8.70
N ILE A 69 -6.51 -4.28 9.81
CA ILE A 69 -6.61 -3.71 11.16
C ILE A 69 -5.33 -2.90 11.49
N LEU A 70 -4.15 -3.40 11.10
CA LEU A 70 -2.91 -2.64 11.27
C LEU A 70 -2.91 -1.34 10.46
N PHE A 71 -3.36 -1.40 9.22
CA PHE A 71 -3.48 -0.22 8.36
C PHE A 71 -4.46 0.78 8.97
N ASP A 72 -5.63 0.33 9.40
CA ASP A 72 -6.63 1.18 10.04
C ASP A 72 -6.08 1.82 11.32
N LEU A 73 -5.36 1.08 12.16
CA LEU A 73 -4.71 1.63 13.35
C LEU A 73 -3.75 2.77 13.02
N ILE A 74 -2.94 2.62 11.97
CA ILE A 74 -1.92 3.60 11.60
C ILE A 74 -2.56 4.83 10.94
N THR A 75 -3.49 4.61 10.01
CA THR A 75 -4.06 5.64 9.15
C THR A 75 -5.23 6.39 9.79
N SER A 76 -6.00 5.75 10.68
CA SER A 76 -7.11 6.42 11.35
C SER A 76 -6.64 7.34 12.49
N GLU A 77 -7.34 8.47 12.64
CA GLU A 77 -7.19 9.36 13.79
C GLU A 77 -7.82 8.73 15.05
N ASN A 78 -8.97 8.08 14.88
CA ASN A 78 -9.73 7.42 15.94
C ASN A 78 -9.84 5.91 15.66
N PHE A 79 -8.88 5.15 16.16
CA PHE A 79 -8.93 3.68 16.05
C PHE A 79 -9.86 3.10 17.12
N ILE A 80 -10.85 2.33 16.70
CA ILE A 80 -11.74 1.58 17.60
C ILE A 80 -11.23 0.15 17.68
N SER A 81 -10.48 -0.16 18.73
CA SER A 81 -9.74 -1.43 18.87
C SER A 81 -10.63 -2.68 18.93
N ILE A 82 -11.92 -2.51 19.21
CA ILE A 82 -12.92 -3.57 19.36
C ILE A 82 -14.27 -2.94 19.02
N ASN A 83 -15.04 -3.48 18.08
CA ASN A 83 -16.48 -3.20 18.02
C ASN A 83 -17.02 -3.48 19.42
N LYS A 84 -17.40 -2.43 20.17
CA LYS A 84 -18.10 -2.63 21.44
C LYS A 84 -19.43 -3.35 21.22
N GLU A 85 -19.95 -3.35 20.00
CA GLU A 85 -21.24 -3.94 19.65
C GLU A 85 -21.38 -5.42 20.05
N PRO A 86 -20.53 -6.40 19.66
CA PRO A 86 -20.78 -7.80 20.03
C PRO A 86 -20.63 -8.08 21.54
N LEU A 87 -19.81 -7.28 22.25
CA LEU A 87 -19.59 -7.44 23.69
C LEU A 87 -20.69 -6.78 24.53
N GLU A 88 -21.22 -5.64 24.07
CA GLU A 88 -22.40 -5.00 24.66
C GLU A 88 -23.68 -5.76 24.29
N GLU A 89 -23.77 -6.35 23.09
CA GLU A 89 -24.88 -7.21 22.64
C GLU A 89 -24.93 -8.52 23.45
N ALA A 90 -23.78 -9.15 23.73
CA ALA A 90 -23.69 -10.30 24.63
C ALA A 90 -24.04 -9.97 26.11
N LYS A 91 -23.89 -8.71 26.54
CA LYS A 91 -24.36 -8.23 27.85
C LYS A 91 -25.84 -7.80 27.83
N SER A 92 -26.31 -7.30 26.69
CA SER A 92 -27.66 -6.79 26.43
C SER A 92 -28.72 -7.90 26.43
N LEU A 93 -28.37 -9.10 25.96
CA LEU A 93 -29.26 -10.29 26.00
C LEU A 93 -29.79 -10.63 27.40
N HIS A 94 -29.13 -10.16 28.47
CA HIS A 94 -29.55 -10.38 29.85
C HIS A 94 -30.41 -9.26 30.46
N THR A 95 -30.62 -8.12 29.76
CA THR A 95 -31.23 -6.92 30.37
C THR A 95 -32.32 -6.22 29.53
N THR A 96 -32.49 -6.49 28.23
CA THR A 96 -33.43 -5.69 27.40
C THR A 96 -34.64 -6.49 26.90
N LEU A 97 -35.58 -6.80 27.81
CA LEU A 97 -37.01 -7.04 27.51
C LEU A 97 -37.79 -5.72 27.52
N VAL A 98 -37.13 -4.57 27.37
CA VAL A 98 -37.73 -3.26 27.62
C VAL A 98 -37.27 -2.29 26.53
N GLU A 99 -38.24 -1.83 25.73
CA GLU A 99 -38.31 -0.52 25.07
C GLU A 99 -37.61 -0.32 23.70
N ASN A 100 -38.20 -0.94 22.68
CA ASN A 100 -38.92 -0.32 21.55
C ASN A 100 -38.46 1.05 20.98
N THR A 101 -38.30 1.10 19.64
CA THR A 101 -38.76 2.12 18.64
C THR A 101 -37.75 2.94 17.78
N THR A 102 -37.74 2.64 16.47
CA THR A 102 -37.78 3.51 15.24
C THR A 102 -36.61 4.46 14.87
N LEU A 103 -36.23 4.83 13.62
CA LEU A 103 -36.42 4.49 12.19
C LEU A 103 -35.42 5.38 11.36
N ILE A 104 -34.75 4.84 10.30
CA ILE A 104 -34.41 5.34 8.91
C ILE A 104 -33.88 6.81 8.74
N ILE A 105 -32.91 7.24 7.88
CA ILE A 105 -32.81 7.27 6.38
C ILE A 105 -31.40 7.74 5.91
N GLU A 106 -30.95 7.17 4.76
CA GLU A 106 -29.80 7.52 3.89
C GLU A 106 -29.90 8.92 3.21
N ASN A 107 -28.80 9.44 2.67
CA ASN A 107 -28.78 9.92 1.27
C ASN A 107 -27.39 10.39 0.78
N ASP A 108 -27.09 9.92 -0.43
CA ASP A 108 -25.98 10.18 -1.34
C ASP A 108 -26.23 11.46 -2.16
N VAL A 109 -25.24 12.36 -2.36
CA VAL A 109 -25.22 13.31 -3.49
C VAL A 109 -23.79 13.74 -3.87
N LYS A 110 -23.45 13.55 -5.15
CA LYS A 110 -22.33 14.15 -5.90
C LYS A 110 -22.82 15.41 -6.67
N PRO A 111 -21.96 16.40 -6.98
CA PRO A 111 -22.22 17.23 -8.16
C PRO A 111 -21.04 17.35 -9.15
N GLU A 112 -21.44 17.64 -10.40
CA GLU A 112 -20.70 17.74 -11.66
C GLU A 112 -19.86 19.02 -11.84
N ILE A 113 -18.90 18.93 -12.75
CA ILE A 113 -17.90 19.92 -13.16
C ILE A 113 -18.49 20.90 -14.17
N ASN A 114 -18.38 22.21 -13.92
CA ASN A 114 -18.90 23.26 -14.79
C ASN A 114 -17.83 23.87 -15.72
N LYS A 115 -18.30 24.30 -16.89
CA LYS A 115 -17.66 24.73 -18.15
C LYS A 115 -16.71 25.95 -18.06
N LEU A 116 -16.27 26.34 -16.87
CA LEU A 116 -15.46 27.54 -16.59
C LEU A 116 -13.94 27.28 -16.73
N GLU A 117 -13.50 26.03 -16.57
CA GLU A 117 -12.07 25.67 -16.54
C GLU A 117 -11.37 25.82 -17.89
N LYS A 118 -12.08 25.63 -19.01
CA LYS A 118 -11.49 25.78 -20.36
C LYS A 118 -11.12 27.23 -20.69
N SER A 119 -11.75 28.22 -20.04
CA SER A 119 -11.50 29.65 -20.25
C SER A 119 -10.29 30.17 -19.45
N ILE A 120 -10.03 29.57 -18.29
CA ILE A 120 -8.92 29.96 -17.42
C ILE A 120 -7.57 29.47 -18.00
N ILE A 121 -7.56 28.27 -18.60
CA ILE A 121 -6.34 27.65 -19.17
C ILE A 121 -5.78 28.43 -20.37
N SER A 122 -6.64 29.04 -21.21
CA SER A 122 -6.16 29.86 -22.34
C SER A 122 -5.54 31.19 -21.89
N SER A 123 -5.98 31.71 -20.74
CA SER A 123 -5.50 32.98 -20.20
C SER A 123 -4.14 32.84 -19.50
N ILE A 124 -3.91 31.71 -18.82
CA ILE A 124 -2.64 31.44 -18.11
C ILE A 124 -1.48 31.15 -19.08
N LYS A 125 -1.75 30.53 -20.24
CA LYS A 125 -0.72 30.27 -21.26
C LYS A 125 -0.15 31.55 -21.88
N LYS A 126 -0.90 32.66 -21.86
CA LYS A 126 -0.51 33.94 -22.47
C LYS A 126 0.23 34.87 -21.50
N ALA A 127 0.20 34.60 -20.19
CA ALA A 127 0.85 35.41 -19.16
C ALA A 127 2.28 34.96 -18.81
N ASN A 128 2.64 33.71 -19.12
CA ASN A 128 3.95 33.13 -18.75
C ASN A 128 5.07 33.33 -19.77
N GLN A 129 4.88 34.18 -20.79
CA GLN A 129 5.93 34.45 -21.79
C GLN A 129 6.74 35.75 -21.50
N ASP A 130 6.36 36.55 -20.49
CA ASP A 130 6.89 37.91 -20.28
C ASP A 130 7.56 38.19 -18.91
N LEU A 131 7.99 37.18 -18.16
CA LEU A 131 8.76 37.41 -16.92
C LEU A 131 10.07 36.61 -16.89
N GLN A 132 11.00 37.04 -17.74
CA GLN A 132 12.43 36.99 -17.43
C GLN A 132 12.92 38.43 -17.22
N GLU A 133 13.15 38.84 -15.97
CA GLU A 133 14.37 39.53 -15.52
C GLU A 133 14.24 40.08 -14.09
N LYS A 134 15.33 39.87 -13.33
CA LYS A 134 15.89 40.66 -12.21
C LYS A 134 15.51 40.38 -10.74
N THR A 135 16.54 39.85 -10.08
CA THR A 135 17.20 40.25 -8.81
C THR A 135 16.83 39.59 -7.46
N THR A 136 17.64 38.57 -7.11
CA THR A 136 18.60 38.43 -5.96
C THR A 136 18.15 38.72 -4.48
N PRO A 137 18.94 38.32 -3.44
CA PRO A 137 18.78 37.09 -2.64
C PRO A 137 18.61 37.35 -1.12
N GLU A 138 17.97 36.47 -0.35
CA GLU A 138 18.40 36.13 1.04
C GLU A 138 17.50 35.08 1.71
N VAL A 139 18.15 34.16 2.43
CA VAL A 139 17.60 33.18 3.40
C VAL A 139 16.92 31.93 2.84
N ALA A 140 17.61 31.16 2.00
CA ALA A 140 17.33 29.73 1.86
C ALA A 140 18.38 28.95 2.67
N LYS A 141 17.98 28.45 3.85
CA LYS A 141 18.76 27.47 4.60
C LYS A 141 19.00 26.25 3.69
N ASN A 142 20.24 25.78 3.66
CA ASN A 142 20.68 24.57 2.96
C ASN A 142 19.85 23.35 3.40
N LEU A 143 18.73 23.06 2.74
CA LEU A 143 18.06 21.77 2.84
C LEU A 143 18.81 20.80 1.91
N THR A 144 19.22 19.66 2.46
CA THR A 144 19.77 18.55 1.66
C THR A 144 18.70 18.01 0.71
N THR A 145 19.08 17.52 -0.47
CA THR A 145 18.13 17.03 -1.49
C THR A 145 17.26 15.89 -0.94
N GLU A 146 17.81 15.09 -0.02
CA GLU A 146 17.14 14.01 0.70
C GLU A 146 16.02 14.52 1.61
N GLU A 147 16.23 15.64 2.30
CA GLU A 147 15.23 16.23 3.19
C GLU A 147 14.05 16.81 2.40
N LYS A 148 14.33 17.44 1.25
CA LYS A 148 13.30 17.93 0.31
C LYS A 148 12.48 16.78 -0.26
N LEU A 149 13.09 15.63 -0.51
CA LEU A 149 12.44 14.40 -0.99
C LEU A 149 11.75 13.59 0.12
N GLU A 150 11.78 14.05 1.37
CA GLU A 150 11.17 13.38 2.53
C GLU A 150 11.67 11.94 2.73
N ILE A 151 12.91 11.66 2.34
CA ILE A 151 13.45 10.30 2.35
C ILE A 151 13.53 9.75 3.77
N GLY A 152 13.12 8.49 3.93
CA GLY A 152 13.07 7.80 5.22
C GLY A 152 11.91 8.21 6.11
N LYS A 153 11.15 9.28 5.81
CA LYS A 153 9.93 9.60 6.56
C LYS A 153 8.85 8.54 6.29
N PRO A 154 7.90 8.36 7.23
CA PRO A 154 6.75 7.50 6.98
C PRO A 154 6.00 7.91 5.71
N LEU A 155 5.68 6.92 4.88
CA LEU A 155 4.80 7.14 3.74
C LEU A 155 3.40 7.46 4.26
N ILE A 156 2.83 8.57 3.78
CA ILE A 156 1.47 8.98 4.12
C ILE A 156 0.53 8.23 3.19
N PHE A 157 -0.45 7.54 3.75
CA PHE A 157 -1.52 6.89 3.01
C PHE A 157 -2.81 7.66 3.25
N ASN A 158 -3.51 8.06 2.19
CA ASN A 158 -4.84 8.65 2.31
C ASN A 158 -5.90 7.63 1.92
N ASN A 159 -6.97 7.52 2.70
CA ASN A 159 -8.13 6.68 2.37
C ASN A 159 -8.82 7.12 1.07
N SER A 160 -8.59 8.35 0.61
CA SER A 160 -9.07 8.85 -0.69
C SER A 160 -8.23 8.42 -1.89
N GLU A 161 -7.09 7.73 -1.69
CA GLU A 161 -6.40 7.05 -2.78
C GLU A 161 -7.26 5.85 -3.23
N THR A 162 -8.18 6.09 -4.14
CA THR A 162 -9.25 5.14 -4.49
C THR A 162 -8.75 3.83 -5.11
N HIS A 163 -7.51 3.74 -5.61
CA HIS A 163 -7.03 2.59 -6.40
C HIS A 163 -5.50 2.30 -6.31
N SER A 164 -4.86 2.28 -5.13
CA SER A 164 -3.37 2.21 -5.08
C SER A 164 -2.70 1.01 -4.39
N PHE A 165 -3.37 0.18 -3.59
CA PHE A 165 -2.78 -1.06 -3.04
C PHE A 165 -3.85 -2.08 -2.67
N GLN A 166 -4.98 -1.60 -2.15
CA GLN A 166 -6.16 -2.42 -1.83
C GLN A 166 -6.67 -3.20 -3.05
N GLU A 167 -6.78 -2.53 -4.21
CA GLU A 167 -7.21 -3.17 -5.45
C GLU A 167 -6.17 -4.20 -5.95
N TRP A 168 -4.88 -3.89 -5.81
CA TRP A 168 -3.81 -4.84 -6.11
C TRP A 168 -3.82 -6.07 -5.18
N LEU A 169 -4.10 -5.87 -3.89
CA LEU A 169 -4.35 -6.96 -2.93
C LEU A 169 -5.59 -7.77 -3.30
N GLN A 170 -6.66 -7.12 -3.76
CA GLN A 170 -7.87 -7.81 -4.24
C GLN A 170 -7.59 -8.65 -5.49
N LEU A 171 -6.76 -8.17 -6.41
CA LEU A 171 -6.31 -8.94 -7.57
C LEU A 171 -5.42 -10.13 -7.16
N ALA A 172 -4.65 -9.99 -6.08
CA ALA A 172 -3.82 -11.06 -5.52
C ALA A 172 -4.58 -12.04 -4.61
N LYS A 173 -5.85 -11.78 -4.25
CA LYS A 173 -6.69 -12.74 -3.52
C LYS A 173 -6.98 -13.93 -4.43
N ILE A 174 -6.24 -15.01 -4.20
CA ILE A 174 -6.47 -16.30 -4.84
C ILE A 174 -7.87 -16.75 -4.42
N LYS A 175 -8.83 -16.77 -5.34
CA LYS A 175 -10.13 -17.39 -5.07
C LYS A 175 -9.86 -18.88 -4.85
N PRO A 176 -10.24 -19.46 -3.69
CA PRO A 176 -10.06 -20.88 -3.47
C PRO A 176 -10.76 -21.64 -4.59
N ILE A 177 -10.04 -22.57 -5.22
CA ILE A 177 -10.60 -23.42 -6.27
C ILE A 177 -11.68 -24.26 -5.60
N ILE A 178 -12.94 -23.92 -5.86
CA ILE A 178 -14.08 -24.79 -5.57
C ILE A 178 -13.92 -25.95 -6.55
N ARG A 179 -13.26 -27.02 -6.09
CA ARG A 179 -13.28 -28.28 -6.81
C ARG A 179 -14.68 -28.82 -6.55
N GLU A 180 -15.58 -28.63 -7.51
CA GLU A 180 -16.77 -29.46 -7.56
C GLU A 180 -16.28 -30.90 -7.57
N GLU A 181 -16.69 -31.67 -6.56
CA GLU A 181 -16.55 -33.12 -6.56
C GLU A 181 -17.40 -33.64 -7.71
N ASN A 182 -16.83 -33.62 -8.91
CA ASN A 182 -17.33 -34.42 -10.01
C ASN A 182 -17.20 -35.86 -9.55
N GLN A 183 -18.33 -36.46 -9.17
CA GLN A 183 -18.46 -37.88 -8.96
C GLN A 183 -17.97 -38.57 -10.24
N ILE A 184 -16.73 -39.08 -10.18
CA ILE A 184 -16.17 -39.88 -11.26
C ILE A 184 -17.01 -41.14 -11.30
N SER A 185 -17.92 -41.21 -12.27
CA SER A 185 -18.61 -42.43 -12.63
C SER A 185 -17.56 -43.49 -12.95
N GLU A 186 -17.63 -44.65 -12.28
CA GLU A 186 -16.68 -45.76 -12.35
C GLU A 186 -16.39 -46.26 -13.78
N ASN A 187 -17.23 -45.90 -14.75
CA ASN A 187 -17.11 -46.27 -16.16
C ASN A 187 -15.92 -45.63 -16.92
N ASN A 188 -15.26 -44.60 -16.38
CA ASN A 188 -14.09 -43.96 -17.02
C ASN A 188 -12.74 -44.49 -16.52
N LEU A 189 -12.73 -45.43 -15.56
CA LEU A 189 -11.48 -45.97 -15.03
C LEU A 189 -10.89 -47.04 -15.95
N SER A 190 -11.72 -47.90 -16.56
CA SER A 190 -11.25 -48.98 -17.45
C SER A 190 -10.58 -48.43 -18.71
N SER A 191 -11.19 -47.44 -19.36
CA SER A 191 -10.63 -46.81 -20.56
C SER A 191 -9.31 -46.08 -20.27
N LYS A 192 -9.15 -45.54 -19.05
CA LYS A 192 -7.91 -44.90 -18.61
C LYS A 192 -6.82 -45.94 -18.29
N LEU A 193 -7.19 -47.09 -17.73
CA LEU A 193 -6.27 -48.21 -17.50
C LEU A 193 -5.78 -48.82 -18.83
N GLU A 194 -6.64 -48.98 -19.82
CA GLU A 194 -6.25 -49.45 -21.16
C GLU A 194 -5.22 -48.53 -21.84
N ILE A 195 -5.35 -47.21 -21.67
CA ILE A 195 -4.38 -46.24 -22.20
C ILE A 195 -3.03 -46.37 -21.48
N ILE A 196 -3.03 -46.65 -20.18
CA ILE A 196 -1.82 -46.87 -19.39
C ILE A 196 -1.14 -48.17 -19.84
N ASP A 197 -1.88 -49.27 -19.97
CA ASP A 197 -1.34 -50.55 -20.43
C ASP A 197 -0.72 -50.43 -21.82
N LYS A 198 -1.42 -49.75 -22.75
CA LYS A 198 -0.90 -49.43 -24.08
C LYS A 198 0.36 -48.56 -24.05
N PHE A 199 0.47 -47.65 -23.08
CA PHE A 199 1.67 -46.83 -22.90
C PHE A 199 2.87 -47.65 -22.40
N ILE A 200 2.64 -48.58 -21.47
CA ILE A 200 3.68 -49.49 -20.97
C ILE A 200 4.13 -50.46 -22.06
N GLU A 201 3.21 -51.02 -22.86
CA GLU A 201 3.52 -51.89 -24.00
C GLU A 201 4.32 -51.17 -25.09
N THR A 202 3.97 -49.91 -25.38
CA THR A 202 4.61 -49.15 -26.46
C THR A 202 5.99 -48.59 -26.08
N ASN A 203 6.38 -48.67 -24.79
CA ASN A 203 7.64 -48.21 -24.21
C ASN A 203 8.29 -47.05 -25.00
N PRO A 204 7.60 -45.91 -25.14
CA PRO A 204 8.01 -44.87 -26.06
C PRO A 204 9.31 -44.22 -25.58
N LYS A 205 10.40 -44.40 -26.35
CA LYS A 205 11.66 -43.69 -26.09
C LYS A 205 11.63 -42.29 -26.71
N ILE A 206 11.72 -41.27 -25.86
CA ILE A 206 11.98 -39.90 -26.29
C ILE A 206 13.47 -39.79 -26.63
N SER A 207 13.79 -39.71 -27.92
CA SER A 207 15.16 -39.33 -28.33
C SER A 207 15.38 -37.85 -28.00
N PRO A 208 16.53 -37.46 -27.44
CA PRO A 208 16.81 -36.07 -27.14
C PRO A 208 16.71 -35.23 -28.42
N ALA A 209 15.91 -34.16 -28.38
CA ALA A 209 15.80 -33.22 -29.48
C ALA A 209 17.21 -32.70 -29.82
N LYS A 210 17.58 -32.76 -31.11
CA LYS A 210 18.78 -32.09 -31.61
C LYS A 210 18.70 -30.62 -31.22
N LYS A 211 19.80 -30.05 -30.71
CA LYS A 211 19.91 -28.69 -30.18
C LYS A 211 19.55 -27.54 -31.14
N ASP A 212 19.12 -27.83 -32.36
CA ASP A 212 18.87 -26.84 -33.42
C ASP A 212 17.38 -26.45 -33.61
N THR A 213 16.49 -26.88 -32.72
CA THR A 213 15.14 -26.29 -32.72
C THR A 213 15.18 -24.98 -31.94
N LEU A 214 15.22 -23.87 -32.68
CA LEU A 214 14.95 -22.52 -32.18
C LEU A 214 13.73 -22.58 -31.24
N THR A 215 13.99 -22.47 -29.94
CA THR A 215 12.93 -22.32 -28.94
C THR A 215 12.11 -21.08 -29.32
N PRO A 216 10.77 -21.15 -29.37
CA PRO A 216 9.97 -19.96 -29.56
C PRO A 216 10.31 -19.02 -28.41
N VAL A 217 10.93 -17.89 -28.74
CA VAL A 217 11.14 -16.79 -27.80
C VAL A 217 9.74 -16.40 -27.34
N ILE A 218 9.40 -16.74 -26.10
CA ILE A 218 8.23 -16.20 -25.45
C ILE A 218 8.55 -14.71 -25.28
N THR A 219 8.13 -13.90 -26.24
CA THR A 219 8.15 -12.45 -26.11
C THR A 219 7.21 -12.12 -24.97
N ILE A 220 7.75 -11.98 -23.76
CA ILE A 220 7.02 -11.41 -22.64
C ILE A 220 6.62 -10.02 -23.12
N LYS A 221 5.35 -9.86 -23.50
CA LYS A 221 4.80 -8.54 -23.79
C LYS A 221 5.02 -7.72 -22.52
N THR A 222 5.81 -6.67 -22.63
CA THR A 222 5.92 -5.68 -21.56
C THR A 222 4.55 -5.04 -21.45
N GLU A 223 3.73 -5.53 -20.52
CA GLU A 223 2.43 -4.97 -20.23
C GLU A 223 2.61 -3.49 -19.85
N ASP A 224 1.78 -2.63 -20.46
CA ASP A 224 1.79 -1.20 -20.19
C ASP A 224 1.17 -0.97 -18.80
N ASN A 225 2.02 -1.05 -17.78
CA ASN A 225 1.66 -0.84 -16.37
C ASN A 225 1.52 0.64 -16.01
N SER A 226 1.42 1.54 -17.00
CA SER A 226 1.26 2.98 -16.81
C SER A 226 0.06 3.34 -15.92
N TYR A 227 -1.04 2.59 -16.03
CA TYR A 227 -2.23 2.79 -15.18
C TYR A 227 -1.93 2.64 -13.68
N LEU A 228 -0.98 1.77 -13.32
CA LEU A 228 -0.59 1.46 -11.93
C LEU A 228 0.29 2.54 -11.29
N MET A 229 0.72 3.56 -12.04
CA MET A 229 1.61 4.59 -11.51
C MET A 229 0.86 5.58 -10.62
N THR A 230 1.29 5.65 -9.36
CA THR A 230 0.78 6.54 -8.32
C THR A 230 1.94 7.30 -7.66
N GLU A 231 1.65 8.44 -7.02
CA GLU A 231 2.68 9.22 -6.29
C GLU A 231 3.36 8.36 -5.22
N THR A 232 2.56 7.58 -4.48
CA THR A 232 3.02 6.64 -3.46
C THR A 232 3.95 5.59 -4.05
N LEU A 233 3.63 5.02 -5.22
CA LEU A 233 4.51 4.07 -5.90
C LEU A 233 5.84 4.73 -6.34
N ALA A 234 5.80 5.98 -6.81
CA ALA A 234 7.02 6.72 -7.17
C ALA A 234 7.92 6.95 -5.94
N LYS A 235 7.34 7.34 -4.79
CA LYS A 235 8.05 7.44 -3.51
C LYS A 235 8.61 6.10 -3.06
N VAL A 236 7.87 5.01 -3.23
CA VAL A 236 8.38 3.64 -2.93
C VAL A 236 9.58 3.29 -3.80
N TYR A 237 9.59 3.64 -5.09
CA TYR A 237 10.77 3.42 -5.94
C TYR A 237 11.97 4.24 -5.49
N LEU A 238 11.75 5.49 -5.06
CA LEU A 238 12.78 6.36 -4.50
C LEU A 238 13.42 5.74 -3.24
N GLU A 239 12.60 5.29 -2.29
CA GLU A 239 13.04 4.61 -1.06
C GLU A 239 13.84 3.34 -1.36
N GLN A 240 13.49 2.63 -2.45
CA GLN A 240 14.22 1.46 -2.92
C GLN A 240 15.49 1.81 -3.73
N LYS A 241 15.85 3.09 -3.85
CA LYS A 241 16.96 3.60 -4.68
C LYS A 241 16.82 3.26 -6.17
N LYS A 242 15.60 2.97 -6.64
CA LYS A 242 15.28 2.69 -8.05
C LYS A 242 14.95 3.99 -8.79
N TYR A 243 15.94 4.88 -8.91
CA TYR A 243 15.75 6.24 -9.43
C TYR A 243 15.11 6.29 -10.82
N SER A 244 15.52 5.40 -11.75
CA SER A 244 14.96 5.34 -13.10
C SER A 244 13.46 5.07 -13.11
N LYS A 245 13.00 4.13 -12.26
CA LYS A 245 11.58 3.81 -12.12
C LYS A 245 10.80 4.92 -11.43
N ALA A 246 11.41 5.60 -10.46
CA ALA A 246 10.79 6.75 -9.80
C ALA A 246 10.57 7.91 -10.80
N ILE A 247 11.57 8.22 -11.61
CA ILE A 247 11.47 9.25 -12.66
C ILE A 247 10.37 8.88 -13.66
N GLN A 248 10.38 7.64 -14.17
CA GLN A 248 9.35 7.16 -15.10
C GLN A 248 7.94 7.26 -14.51
N ALA A 249 7.77 6.90 -13.23
CA ALA A 249 6.49 7.02 -12.55
C ALA A 249 6.01 8.48 -12.49
N TYR A 250 6.89 9.43 -12.15
CA TYR A 250 6.54 10.86 -12.15
C TYR A 250 6.26 11.41 -13.55
N GLU A 251 6.98 10.96 -14.58
CA GLU A 251 6.69 11.31 -15.98
C GLU A 251 5.29 10.83 -16.41
N ILE A 252 4.91 9.61 -16.02
CA ILE A 252 3.56 9.09 -16.27
C ILE A 252 2.50 9.91 -15.49
N LEU A 253 2.80 10.30 -14.24
CA LEU A 253 1.90 11.14 -13.44
C LEU A 253 1.71 12.54 -14.02
N ILE A 254 2.74 13.13 -14.64
CA ILE A 254 2.64 14.41 -15.37
C ILE A 254 1.61 14.31 -16.50
N LEU A 255 1.57 13.19 -17.22
CA LEU A 255 0.61 12.96 -18.29
C LEU A 255 -0.81 12.72 -17.76
N LYS A 256 -0.94 12.08 -16.59
CA LYS A 256 -2.21 11.73 -15.95
C LYS A 256 -2.86 12.90 -15.19
N TYR A 257 -2.04 13.77 -14.61
CA TYR A 257 -2.45 14.86 -13.71
C TYR A 257 -1.74 16.17 -14.10
N PRO A 258 -2.13 16.79 -15.23
CA PRO A 258 -1.45 17.98 -15.77
C PRO A 258 -1.58 19.22 -14.85
N GLU A 259 -2.50 19.22 -13.89
CA GLU A 259 -2.63 20.28 -12.89
C GLU A 259 -1.45 20.29 -11.88
N LYS A 260 -0.74 19.16 -11.75
CA LYS A 260 0.40 18.99 -10.83
C LYS A 260 1.77 18.97 -11.54
N ILE A 261 1.86 19.43 -12.79
CA ILE A 261 3.10 19.36 -13.60
C ILE A 261 4.30 19.96 -12.88
N THR A 262 4.16 21.18 -12.36
CA THR A 262 5.26 21.88 -11.66
C THR A 262 5.77 21.05 -10.48
N PHE A 263 4.85 20.51 -9.68
CA PHE A 263 5.20 19.67 -8.53
C PHE A 263 5.99 18.42 -8.96
N PHE A 264 5.54 17.69 -9.99
CA PHE A 264 6.26 16.50 -10.44
C PHE A 264 7.58 16.82 -11.14
N ALA A 265 7.68 17.92 -11.87
CA ALA A 265 8.91 18.37 -12.51
C ALA A 265 9.99 18.68 -11.45
N ASP A 266 9.60 19.35 -10.36
CA ASP A 266 10.49 19.61 -9.23
C ASP A 266 10.99 18.31 -8.59
N ARG A 267 10.10 17.33 -8.37
CA ARG A 267 10.48 16.00 -7.85
C ARG A 267 11.46 15.29 -8.76
N ILE A 268 11.24 15.29 -10.07
CA ILE A 268 12.17 14.68 -11.04
C ILE A 268 13.54 15.35 -10.98
N SER A 269 13.58 16.69 -10.87
CA SER A 269 14.83 17.44 -10.76
C SER A 269 15.60 17.05 -9.49
N ASP A 270 14.92 17.03 -8.35
CA ASP A 270 15.49 16.63 -7.06
C ASP A 270 16.05 15.19 -7.12
N ILE A 271 15.34 14.25 -7.74
CA ILE A 271 15.78 12.86 -7.90
C ILE A 271 17.04 12.77 -8.78
N LYS A 272 17.11 13.55 -9.86
CA LYS A 272 18.28 13.58 -10.73
C LYS A 272 19.52 14.12 -10.00
N MET A 273 19.36 15.17 -9.20
CA MET A 273 20.45 15.68 -8.35
C MET A 273 20.90 14.62 -7.33
N LEU A 274 19.95 13.96 -6.67
CA LEU A 274 20.24 12.87 -5.73
C LEU A 274 21.00 11.70 -6.38
N GLN A 275 20.63 11.33 -7.60
CA GLN A 275 21.30 10.27 -8.36
C GLN A 275 22.73 10.64 -8.73
N GLN A 276 22.98 11.90 -9.10
CA GLN A 276 24.33 12.39 -9.43
C GLN A 276 25.24 12.41 -8.21
N ASN A 277 24.72 12.88 -7.06
CA ASN A 277 25.46 12.93 -5.80
C ASN A 277 25.83 11.52 -5.28
N ASN A 278 24.97 10.52 -5.47
CA ASN A 278 25.24 9.14 -5.04
C ASN A 278 26.16 8.35 -5.98
N ASN A 279 26.30 8.79 -7.24
CA ASN A 279 27.16 8.16 -8.23
C ASN A 279 28.54 8.82 -8.38
N SER A 280 28.78 9.92 -7.66
CA SER A 280 30.06 10.64 -7.58
C SER A 280 30.88 10.15 -6.39
#